data_AF-X0T5Q6-F1
#
_entry.id   AF-X0T5Q6-F1
#
_cell.length_a   1.000
_cell.length_b   1.000
_cell.length_c   1.000
_cell.angle_alpha   90.00
_cell.angle_beta   90.00
_cell.angle_gamma   90.00
#
_symmetry.space_group_name_H-M   'P 1'
#
loop_
_entity.id
_entity.type
_entity.pdbx_description
1 polymer ?
#
loop_
_entity_poly.entity_id
_entity_poly.type
_entity_poly.pdbx_seq_one_letter_code
_entity_poly.pdbx_strand_id
1 'polypeptide(L)'
;GDAFNASRAAKWLVSRRNAYGGYGSTQDTVVALQALTEYSTGARADVDLRITITTAGEERELRIRQDNFDVLQVVEVPINEEIRINVEGKGEAIAQVVKRFNLPRAE
;
A
#
# COMPACT_ATOMS: atom_id res chain seq x y z
N GLY A 1 -3.15 4.26 -24.62
CA GLY A 1 -3.94 3.28 -23.84
C GLY A 1 -4.90 4.02 -22.93
N ASP A 2 -5.95 3.36 -22.46
CA ASP A 2 -6.96 3.97 -21.59
C ASP A 2 -6.44 4.10 -20.14
N ALA A 3 -6.18 5.34 -19.71
CA ALA A 3 -5.64 5.66 -18.39
C ALA A 3 -6.57 5.26 -17.22
N PHE A 4 -7.88 5.31 -17.42
CA PHE A 4 -8.84 4.91 -16.39
C PHE A 4 -8.79 3.40 -16.15
N ASN A 5 -8.76 2.62 -17.22
CA ASN A 5 -8.61 1.17 -17.14
C ASN A 5 -7.23 0.75 -16.60
N ALA A 6 -6.17 1.45 -17.00
CA ALA A 6 -4.83 1.23 -16.46
C ALA A 6 -4.77 1.47 -14.95
N SER A 7 -5.39 2.54 -14.44
CA SER A 7 -5.48 2.81 -12.99
C SER A 7 -6.20 1.69 -12.24
N ARG A 8 -7.34 1.20 -12.77
CA ARG A 8 -8.06 0.07 -12.15
C ARG A 8 -7.23 -1.21 -12.13
N ALA A 9 -6.54 -1.52 -13.23
CA ALA A 9 -5.68 -2.69 -13.32
C ALA A 9 -4.47 -2.59 -12.36
N ALA A 10 -3.84 -1.42 -12.28
CA ALA A 10 -2.74 -1.18 -11.35
C ALA A 10 -3.16 -1.36 -9.88
N LYS A 11 -4.32 -0.80 -9.50
CA LYS A 11 -4.92 -1.01 -8.16
C LYS A 11 -5.18 -2.48 -7.88
N TRP A 12 -5.74 -3.19 -8.85
CA TRP A 12 -5.99 -4.62 -8.72
C TRP A 12 -4.68 -5.39 -8.51
N LEU A 13 -3.66 -5.17 -9.34
CA LEU A 13 -2.35 -5.80 -9.20
C LEU A 13 -1.77 -5.54 -7.81
N VAL A 14 -1.70 -4.28 -7.38
CA VAL A 14 -1.20 -3.93 -6.05
C VAL A 14 -1.90 -4.72 -4.93
N SER A 15 -3.22 -4.88 -5.01
CA SER A 15 -3.99 -5.65 -4.01
C SER A 15 -3.68 -7.15 -3.99
N ARG A 16 -3.01 -7.68 -5.02
CA ARG A 16 -2.56 -9.08 -5.08
C ARG A 16 -1.15 -9.30 -4.52
N ARG A 17 -0.43 -8.23 -4.15
CA ARG A 17 0.90 -8.35 -3.51
C ARG A 17 0.78 -9.04 -2.15
N ASN A 18 1.54 -10.12 -1.96
CA ASN A 18 1.53 -10.87 -0.71
C ASN A 18 2.35 -10.17 0.41
N ALA A 19 2.29 -10.69 1.63
CA ALA A 19 3.00 -10.14 2.81
C ALA A 19 4.54 -10.21 2.72
N TYR A 20 5.07 -10.99 1.77
CA TYR A 20 6.50 -11.12 1.46
C TYR A 20 6.93 -10.25 0.27
N GLY A 21 5.99 -9.51 -0.32
CA GLY A 21 6.23 -8.56 -1.40
C GLY A 21 6.13 -9.12 -2.81
N GLY A 22 5.78 -10.40 -3.00
CA GLY A 22 5.67 -11.08 -4.30
C GLY A 22 4.23 -11.40 -4.74
N TYR A 23 4.09 -12.07 -5.89
CA TYR A 23 2.82 -12.33 -6.59
C TYR A 23 2.52 -13.81 -6.85
N GLY A 24 2.89 -14.70 -5.92
CA GLY A 24 2.57 -16.14 -5.99
C GLY A 24 3.57 -16.97 -6.80
N SER A 25 4.15 -16.43 -7.87
CA SER A 25 5.27 -17.02 -8.60
C SER A 25 6.33 -15.98 -9.01
N THR A 26 7.49 -16.44 -9.46
CA THR A 26 8.55 -15.57 -9.99
C THR A 26 8.08 -14.80 -11.22
N GLN A 27 7.39 -15.46 -12.15
CA GLN A 27 6.92 -14.82 -13.39
C GLN A 27 5.83 -13.78 -13.12
N ASP A 28 4.87 -14.12 -12.26
CA ASP A 28 3.82 -13.18 -11.86
C ASP A 28 4.41 -11.94 -11.19
N THR A 29 5.49 -12.13 -10.41
CA THR A 29 6.19 -11.03 -9.75
C THR A 29 6.90 -10.14 -10.77
N VAL A 30 7.63 -10.71 -11.73
CA VAL A 30 8.33 -9.94 -12.78
C VAL A 30 7.32 -9.14 -13.63
N VAL A 31 6.27 -9.79 -14.11
CA VAL A 31 5.26 -9.14 -14.99
C VAL A 31 4.46 -8.09 -14.23
N ALA A 32 4.05 -8.35 -12.98
CA ALA A 32 3.35 -7.36 -12.18
C ALA A 32 4.22 -6.12 -11.90
N LEU A 33 5.50 -6.30 -11.56
CA LEU A 33 6.42 -5.19 -11.34
C LEU A 33 6.67 -4.39 -12.61
N GLN A 34 6.82 -5.05 -13.77
CA GLN A 34 6.97 -4.38 -15.05
C GLN A 34 5.72 -3.52 -15.36
N ALA A 35 4.52 -4.08 -15.25
CA ALA A 35 3.27 -3.36 -15.51
C ALA A 35 3.07 -2.16 -14.57
N LEU A 36 3.38 -2.32 -13.27
CA LEU A 36 3.27 -1.24 -12.29
C LEU A 36 4.31 -0.13 -12.53
N THR A 37 5.51 -0.47 -12.99
CA THR A 37 6.56 0.50 -13.33
C THR A 37 6.18 1.28 -14.59
N GLU A 38 5.65 0.62 -15.61
CA GLU A 38 5.15 1.29 -16.81
C GLU A 38 4.00 2.24 -16.45
N TYR A 39 3.05 1.80 -15.63
CA TYR A 39 1.94 2.63 -15.15
C TYR A 39 2.43 3.86 -14.35
N SER A 40 3.42 3.69 -13.47
CA SER A 40 3.90 4.77 -12.61
C SER A 40 4.59 5.90 -13.38
N THR A 41 5.21 5.60 -14.53
CA THR A 41 5.85 6.63 -15.37
C THR A 41 4.86 7.67 -15.91
N GLY A 42 3.59 7.30 -16.06
CA GLY A 42 2.50 8.19 -16.48
C GLY A 42 1.62 8.71 -15.34
N ALA A 43 1.80 8.20 -14.11
CA ALA A 43 1.04 8.62 -12.95
C ALA A 43 1.53 10.00 -12.49
N ARG A 44 0.64 11.00 -12.47
CA ARG A 44 0.99 12.35 -12.03
C ARG A 44 1.15 12.39 -10.50
N ALA A 45 2.25 12.98 -10.03
CA ALA A 45 2.60 13.16 -8.61
C ALA A 45 1.74 14.22 -7.87
N ASP A 46 0.51 14.43 -8.31
CA ASP A 46 -0.42 15.41 -7.76
C ASP A 46 -1.15 14.79 -6.55
N VAL A 47 -0.41 14.67 -5.45
CA VAL A 47 -0.85 14.04 -4.20
C VAL A 47 -0.63 14.99 -3.02
N ASP A 48 -1.67 15.10 -2.20
CA ASP A 48 -1.68 15.76 -0.90
C ASP A 48 -2.73 15.04 -0.05
N LEU A 49 -2.29 13.99 0.65
CA LEU A 49 -3.11 13.14 1.49
C LEU A 49 -2.72 13.32 2.96
N ARG A 50 -3.72 13.51 3.80
CA ARG A 50 -3.64 13.36 5.24
C ARG A 50 -4.24 12.03 5.63
N ILE A 51 -3.45 11.18 6.27
CA ILE A 51 -3.87 9.87 6.73
C ILE A 51 -3.79 9.84 8.25
N THR A 52 -4.92 9.56 8.90
CA THR A 52 -5.02 9.44 10.35
C THR A 52 -5.28 7.98 10.70
N ILE A 53 -4.38 7.40 11.50
CA ILE A 53 -4.46 6.03 12.00
C ILE A 53 -4.78 6.09 13.49
N THR A 54 -5.93 5.54 13.88
CA THR A 54 -6.36 5.46 15.27
C THR A 54 -6.39 4.00 15.72
N THR A 55 -5.69 3.69 16.82
CA THR A 55 -5.63 2.34 17.39
C THR A 55 -5.32 2.40 18.89
N ALA A 56 -5.94 1.55 19.70
CA ALA A 56 -5.73 1.50 21.16
C ALA A 56 -5.86 2.85 21.90
N GLY A 57 -6.66 3.79 21.38
CA GLY A 57 -6.78 5.15 21.92
C GLY A 57 -5.62 6.09 21.56
N GLU A 58 -4.62 5.63 20.81
CA GLU A 58 -3.60 6.45 20.19
C GLU A 58 -3.99 6.87 18.77
N GLU A 59 -3.56 8.07 18.38
CA GLU A 59 -3.71 8.61 17.02
C GLU A 59 -2.35 8.93 16.42
N ARG A 60 -2.15 8.56 15.15
CA ARG A 60 -0.95 8.85 14.36
C ARG A 60 -1.37 9.50 13.04
N GLU A 61 -0.77 10.64 12.70
CA GLU A 61 -0.97 11.31 11.42
C GLU A 61 0.24 11.07 10.49
N LEU A 62 -0.05 10.74 9.23
CA LEU A 62 0.91 10.71 8.13
C LEU A 62 0.48 11.72 7.06
N ARG A 63 1.46 12.35 6.42
CA ARG A 63 1.22 13.20 5.24
C ARG A 63 1.98 12.68 4.04
N ILE A 64 1.24 12.40 2.98
CA ILE A 64 1.80 12.04 1.68
C ILE A 64 1.60 13.22 0.74
N ARG A 65 2.70 13.77 0.25
CA ARG A 65 2.80 14.94 -0.60
C ARG A 65 3.70 14.64 -1.78
N GLN A 66 3.72 15.55 -2.76
CA GLN A 66 4.57 15.41 -3.95
C GLN A 66 6.07 15.26 -3.64
N ASP A 67 6.55 15.67 -2.46
CA ASP A 67 7.95 15.52 -2.04
C ASP A 67 8.27 14.15 -1.42
N ASN A 68 7.27 13.34 -1.07
CA ASN A 68 7.48 12.05 -0.39
C ASN A 68 6.54 10.91 -0.88
N PHE A 69 5.89 11.07 -2.02
CA PHE A 69 4.90 10.12 -2.55
C PHE A 69 5.48 8.75 -2.93
N ASP A 70 6.78 8.67 -3.13
CA ASP A 70 7.56 7.47 -3.45
C ASP A 70 8.24 6.85 -2.23
N VAL A 71 8.06 7.45 -1.04
CA VAL A 71 8.64 6.97 0.22
C VAL A 71 7.66 6.09 0.97
N LEU A 72 8.09 4.87 1.31
CA LEU A 72 7.32 3.96 2.16
C LEU A 72 7.18 4.51 3.58
N GLN A 73 5.94 4.71 4.02
CA GLN A 73 5.60 5.06 5.40
C GLN A 73 5.24 3.80 6.19
N VAL A 74 5.93 3.54 7.30
CA VAL A 74 5.68 2.38 8.16
C VAL A 74 5.20 2.86 9.52
N VAL A 75 4.08 2.30 10.00
CA VAL A 75 3.52 2.58 11.32
C VAL A 75 3.34 1.27 12.06
N GLU A 76 3.99 1.16 13.22
CA GLU A 76 3.77 0.04 14.14
C GLU A 76 2.48 0.27 14.90
N VAL A 77 1.66 -0.78 14.99
CA VAL A 77 0.36 -0.76 15.66
C VAL A 77 0.27 -1.91 16.66
N PRO A 78 -0.45 -1.75 17.78
CA PRO A 78 -0.68 -2.81 18.73
C PRO A 78 -1.36 -4.04 18.10
N ILE A 79 -1.08 -5.22 18.64
CA ILE A 79 -1.64 -6.48 18.13
C ILE A 79 -3.06 -6.68 18.69
N ASN A 80 -3.97 -7.16 17.84
CA ASN A 80 -5.37 -7.49 18.18
C ASN A 80 -6.23 -6.28 18.60
N GLU A 81 -5.81 -5.08 18.23
CA GLU A 81 -6.60 -3.86 18.40
C GLU A 81 -7.30 -3.48 17.10
N GLU A 82 -8.43 -2.78 17.20
CA GLU A 82 -9.08 -2.19 16.03
C GLU A 82 -8.18 -1.09 15.45
N ILE A 83 -8.01 -1.09 14.13
CA ILE A 83 -7.26 -0.07 13.39
C ILE A 83 -8.26 0.68 12.53
N ARG A 84 -8.44 1.97 12.82
CA ARG A 84 -9.21 2.88 11.96
C ARG A 84 -8.25 3.73 11.14
N ILE A 85 -8.47 3.79 9.83
CA ILE A 85 -7.68 4.60 8.91
C ILE A 85 -8.63 5.58 8.23
N ASN A 86 -8.44 6.86 8.51
CA ASN A 86 -9.14 7.95 7.83
C ASN A 86 -8.19 8.62 6.84
N VAL A 87 -8.70 8.90 5.64
CA VAL A 87 -7.90 9.50 4.56
C VAL A 87 -8.65 10.72 4.02
N GLU A 88 -7.96 11.84 3.97
CA GLU A 88 -8.48 13.11 3.47
C GLU A 88 -7.50 13.72 2.46
N GLY A 89 -8.02 14.51 1.51
CA GLY A 89 -7.22 15.23 0.54
C GLY A 89 -7.31 14.68 -0.88
N LYS A 90 -6.26 14.87 -1.67
CA LYS A 90 -6.22 14.58 -3.10
C LYS A 90 -5.12 13.58 -3.42
N GLY A 91 -5.43 12.62 -4.29
CA GLY A 91 -4.48 11.62 -4.78
C GLY A 91 -4.86 10.22 -4.32
N GLU A 92 -3.95 9.28 -4.54
CA GLU A 92 -4.16 7.87 -4.23
C GLU A 92 -2.95 7.32 -3.47
N ALA A 93 -3.21 6.51 -2.45
CA ALA A 93 -2.19 5.81 -1.70
C ALA A 93 -2.60 4.35 -1.49
N ILE A 94 -1.60 3.49 -1.30
CA ILE A 94 -1.78 2.07 -1.07
C ILE A 94 -1.43 1.79 0.38
N ALA A 95 -2.39 1.29 1.14
CA ALA A 95 -2.17 0.84 2.52
C ALA A 95 -2.09 -0.69 2.56
N GLN A 96 -1.12 -1.21 3.31
CA GLN A 96 -0.97 -2.65 3.56
C GLN A 96 -0.81 -2.89 5.06
N VAL A 97 -1.69 -3.73 5.63
CA VAL A 97 -1.58 -4.20 7.01
C VAL A 97 -0.90 -5.57 7.00
N VAL A 98 0.21 -5.71 7.73
CA VAL A 98 0.99 -6.94 7.78
C VAL A 98 1.09 -7.43 9.23
N LYS A 99 0.50 -8.59 9.51
CA LYS A 99 0.65 -9.29 10.80
C LYS A 99 1.67 -10.41 10.65
N ARG A 100 2.71 -10.42 11.50
CA ARG A 100 3.72 -11.48 11.58
C ARG A 100 3.68 -12.11 12.96
N PHE A 101 3.73 -13.44 13.03
CA PHE A 101 3.77 -14.20 14.28
C PHE A 101 4.55 -15.50 14.06
N ASN A 102 5.12 -16.02 15.14
CA ASN A 102 5.79 -17.32 15.13
C ASN A 102 4.77 -18.42 15.34
N LEU A 103 4.85 -19.48 14.53
CA LEU A 103 4.08 -20.70 14.74
C LEU A 103 4.95 -21.73 15.49
N PRO A 104 4.38 -22.50 16.43
CA PRO A 104 5.08 -23.65 16.97
C PRO A 104 5.40 -24.63 15.83
N ARG A 105 6.55 -25.30 15.94
CA ARG A 105 6.96 -26.31 14.96
C ARG A 105 5.91 -27.41 14.96
N ALA A 106 5.36 -27.75 13.79
CA ALA A 106 4.50 -28.93 13.66
C ALA A 106 5.34 -30.17 13.97
N GLU A 107 4.84 -31.03 14.86
CA GLU A 107 5.39 -32.37 15.11
C GLU A 107 5.06 -33.32 13.96
#